data_AF-A0A6F8YA44-F1
#
_entry.id   AF-A0A6F8YA44-F1
#
_cell.length_a   1.000
_cell.length_b   1.000
_cell.length_c   1.000
_cell.angle_alpha   90.00
_cell.angle_beta   90.00
_cell.angle_gamma   90.00
#
_symmetry.space_group_name_H-M   'P 1'
#
loop_
_entity.id
_entity.type
_entity.pdbx_description
1 polymer ?
#
loop_
_entity_poly.entity_id
_entity_poly.type
_entity_poly.pdbx_seq_one_letter_code
_entity_poly.pdbx_strand_id
1 'polypeptide(L)' 'MSFDALSALREMGHPIDFLTDRQRAVFASLSEHEVAVLNSLKRRLDAADDQDVEGHEVKVF' A
#
# COMPACT_ATOMS: atom_id res chain seq x y z
N MET A 1 -10.55 -11.95 -18.47
CA MET A 1 -10.35 -12.16 -17.02
C MET A 1 -10.81 -10.88 -16.32
N SER A 2 -11.58 -10.97 -15.24
CA SER A 2 -11.92 -9.78 -14.45
C SER A 2 -10.67 -9.29 -13.74
N PHE A 3 -10.42 -7.99 -13.72
CA PHE A 3 -9.36 -7.41 -12.92
C PHE A 3 -9.67 -7.64 -11.43
N ASP A 4 -8.66 -8.07 -10.66
CA ASP A 4 -8.75 -8.25 -9.21
C ASP A 4 -7.89 -7.21 -8.50
N ALA A 5 -8.57 -6.15 -8.05
CA ALA A 5 -7.94 -5.04 -7.35
C ALA A 5 -7.25 -5.46 -6.05
N LEU A 6 -7.82 -6.42 -5.31
CA LEU A 6 -7.26 -6.84 -4.03
C LEU A 6 -5.96 -7.62 -4.24
N SER A 7 -5.93 -8.52 -5.21
CA SER A 7 -4.70 -9.26 -5.53
C SER A 7 -3.57 -8.32 -5.99
N ALA A 8 -3.88 -7.38 -6.89
CA ALA A 8 -2.90 -6.40 -7.38
C ALA A 8 -2.36 -5.47 -6.27
N LEU A 9 -3.19 -5.09 -5.30
CA LEU A 9 -2.75 -4.32 -4.13
C LEU A 9 -1.92 -5.18 -3.16
N ARG A 10 -2.26 -6.46 -3.01
CA ARG A 10 -1.50 -7.39 -2.16
C ARG A 10 -0.08 -7.58 -2.65
N GLU A 11 0.08 -7.80 -3.96
CA GLU A 11 1.38 -8.02 -4.60
C GLU A 11 2.31 -6.83 -4.42
N MET A 12 1.74 -5.62 -4.35
CA MET A 12 2.47 -4.39 -4.06
C MET A 12 2.74 -4.15 -2.57
N GLY A 13 2.33 -5.06 -1.68
CA GLY A 13 2.60 -4.97 -0.25
C GLY A 13 1.66 -4.02 0.50
N HIS A 14 0.49 -3.69 -0.04
CA HIS A 14 -0.53 -2.96 0.72
C HIS A 14 -1.12 -3.85 1.83
N PRO A 15 -1.40 -3.32 3.04
CA PRO A 15 -1.89 -4.10 4.19
C PRO A 15 -3.39 -4.43 4.08
N ILE A 16 -3.80 -5.05 2.97
CA ILE A 16 -5.20 -5.37 2.66
C ILE A 16 -5.81 -6.46 3.56
N ASP A 17 -4.96 -7.20 4.28
CA ASP A 17 -5.35 -8.27 5.20
C ASP A 17 -5.94 -7.75 6.51
N PHE A 18 -5.63 -6.50 6.87
CA PHE A 18 -6.13 -5.85 8.08
C PHE A 18 -7.38 -5.01 7.83
N LEU A 19 -7.89 -5.00 6.59
CA LEU A 19 -9.10 -4.28 6.24
C LEU A 19 -10.33 -4.97 6.82
N THR A 20 -11.26 -4.18 7.36
CA THR A 20 -12.62 -4.64 7.64
C THR A 20 -13.33 -5.02 6.33
N ASP A 21 -14.38 -5.83 6.40
CA ASP A 21 -15.15 -6.25 5.21
C ASP A 21 -15.66 -5.06 4.39
N ARG A 22 -16.08 -3.98 5.07
CA ARG A 22 -16.55 -2.75 4.42
C ARG A 22 -15.43 -2.02 3.68
N GLN A 23 -14.24 -1.96 4.25
CA GLN A 23 -13.07 -1.37 3.59
C GLN A 23 -12.64 -2.24 2.41
N ARG A 24 -12.57 -3.57 2.61
CA ARG A 24 -12.23 -4.52 1.55
C ARG A 24 -13.17 -4.41 0.35
N ALA A 25 -14.47 -4.19 0.58
CA ALA A 25 -15.44 -3.97 -0.50
C ALA A 25 -15.13 -2.68 -1.31
N VAL A 26 -14.72 -1.60 -0.65
CA VAL A 26 -14.29 -0.36 -1.33
C VAL A 26 -13.06 -0.64 -2.20
N PHE A 27 -12.03 -1.29 -1.65
CA PHE A 27 -10.83 -1.62 -2.42
C PHE A 27 -11.10 -2.61 -3.56
N ALA A 28 -12.03 -3.55 -3.38
CA ALA A 28 -12.44 -4.49 -4.43
C ALA A 28 -13.21 -3.80 -5.58
N SER A 29 -13.84 -2.66 -5.32
CA SER A 29 -14.55 -1.88 -6.35
C SER A 29 -13.64 -0.99 -7.20
N LEU A 30 -12.35 -0.90 -6.87
CA LEU A 30 -11.40 -0.07 -7.60
C LEU A 30 -11.18 -0.59 -9.02
N SER A 31 -11.13 0.34 -9.95
CA SER A 31 -10.69 0.09 -11.31
C SER A 31 -9.19 -0.18 -11.39
N GLU A 32 -8.76 -0.76 -12.51
CA GLU A 32 -7.35 -0.98 -12.81
C GLU A 32 -6.53 0.33 -12.77
N HIS A 33 -7.11 1.43 -13.26
CA HIS A 33 -6.47 2.74 -13.23
C HIS A 33 -6.25 3.24 -11.81
N GLU A 34 -7.25 3.12 -10.94
CA GLU A 34 -7.14 3.56 -9.55
C GLU A 34 -6.09 2.73 -8.78
N VAL A 35 -6.05 1.42 -9.01
CA VAL A 35 -5.00 0.57 -8.42
C VAL A 35 -3.61 0.94 -8.95
N ALA A 36 -3.48 1.25 -10.24
CA ALA A 36 -2.22 1.72 -10.81
C ALA A 36 -1.73 3.02 -10.15
N VAL A 37 -2.65 3.95 -9.87
CA VAL A 37 -2.35 5.19 -9.14
C VAL A 37 -1.91 4.90 -7.71
N LEU A 38 -2.64 4.07 -6.96
CA LEU A 38 -2.25 3.70 -5.58
C LEU A 38 -0.87 3.05 -5.52
N ASN A 39 -0.57 2.17 -6.47
CA ASN A 39 0.74 1.52 -6.58
C ASN A 39 1.85 2.50 -6.95
N SER A 40 1.56 3.49 -7.80
CA SER A 40 2.48 4.57 -8.14
C SER A 40 2.81 5.44 -6.93
N LEU A 41 1.78 5.82 -6.15
CA LEU A 41 1.97 6.60 -4.92
C LEU A 41 2.78 5.82 -3.89
N LYS A 42 2.47 4.54 -3.68
CA LYS A 42 3.26 3.68 -2.78
C LYS A 42 4.74 3.66 -3.15
N ARG A 43 5.08 3.39 -4.41
CA ARG A 43 6.50 3.39 -4.85
C ARG A 43 7.20 4.73 -4.61
N ARG A 44 6.49 5.84 -4.81
CA ARG A 44 7.05 7.18 -4.61
C ARG A 44 7.27 7.49 -3.12
N LEU A 45 6.39 6.99 -2.25
CA LEU A 45 6.55 7.10 -0.80
C LEU A 45 7.69 6.20 -0.31
N ASP A 46 7.70 4.94 -0.73
CA ASP A 46 8.78 3.98 -0.38
C ASP A 46 10.15 4.54 -0.81
N ALA A 47 10.26 5.15 -1.99
CA ALA A 47 11.49 5.78 -2.47
C ALA A 47 11.86 7.11 -1.76
N ALA A 48 10.89 7.77 -1.13
CA ALA A 48 11.13 8.98 -0.34
C ALA A 48 11.59 8.64 1.08
N ASP A 49 11.04 7.57 1.68
CA ASP A 49 11.37 7.10 3.02
C ASP A 49 12.81 6.54 3.12
N ASP A 50 13.41 6.13 2.00
CA ASP A 50 14.84 5.73 1.90
C ASP A 50 15.83 6.88 2.26
N GLN A 51 15.37 8.13 2.43
CA GLN A 51 16.21 9.26 2.83
C GLN A 51 16.11 9.64 4.32
N ASP A 52 15.14 9.12 5.08
CA ASP A 52 14.80 9.65 6.43
C ASP A 52 14.87 8.62 7.58
N VAL A 53 15.34 7.40 7.34
CA VAL A 53 15.63 6.44 8.42
C VAL A 53 17.12 6.40 8.78
N GLU A 54 17.71 7.55 9.09
CA GLU A 54 18.82 7.58 10.06
C GLU A 54 18.24 7.18 11.42
N GLY A 55 18.73 6.06 11.95
CA GLY A 55 18.16 5.35 13.07
C GLY A 55 17.84 6.25 14.26
N HIS A 56 16.63 6.13 14.78
CA HIS A 56 16.33 6.55 16.14
C HIS A 56 17.10 5.63 17.11
N GLU A 57 18.40 5.89 17.30
CA GLU A 57 19.11 5.45 18.51
C GLU A 57 18.53 6.24 19.68
N VAL A 58 17.42 5.76 20.24
CA VAL A 58 17.02 6.16 21.59
C VAL A 58 18.03 5.54 22.54
N LYS A 59 19.14 6.24 22.79
CA LYS A 59 20.00 5.99 23.95
C LYS A 59 19.23 6.37 25.20
N VAL A 60 18.69 5.36 25.88
CA VAL A 60 18.24 5.48 27.25
C VAL A 60 19.50 5.51 28.13
N PHE A 61 19.79 6.69 28.68
CA PHE A 61 20.74 6.87 29.79
C PHE A 61 19.99 6.83 31.12
#